data_AF-A0A839QGI3-F1
#
_entry.id   AF-A0A839QGI3-F1
#
_cell.length_a   1.000
_cell.length_b   1.000
_cell.length_c   1.000
_cell.angle_alpha   90.00
_cell.angle_beta   90.00
_cell.angle_gamma   90.00
#
_symmetry.space_group_name_H-M   'P 1'
#
loop_
_entity.id
_entity.type
_entity.pdbx_description
1 polymer ?
#
loop_
_entity_poly.entity_id
_entity_poly.type
_entity_poly.pdbx_seq_one_letter_code
_entity_poly.pdbx_strand_id
1 'polypeptide(L)'
;MNPRAPKIAGIAFAVLYATAVLVLPALPGPDAGVVRIQGLFLAFSALAVVVVLAFARDRLVGPPSHLFTLGSALLVAQVCLAVWFTAGPALRPGQVTVGTARALDDIGAMWLPVATIANILVAIPILLSANDGHLPRWMGTVAAVFTVEQLIETITIIGPAGSFISPGGPMNQYLGGTLTAAFFLALGIALTPQHVVAEKPVAVGNETSTETGPETSTGTGPESDTEDEPGAEPGAAATRRSPGDAPGADDRRTHPLSATDEHQGD
;
A
#
# COMPACT_ATOMS: atom_id res chain seq x y z
N MET A 1 -18.77 13.44 3.20
CA MET A 1 -17.33 13.70 3.43
C MET A 1 -16.84 14.79 2.46
N ASN A 2 -15.87 15.61 2.85
CA ASN A 2 -15.33 16.67 1.98
C ASN A 2 -14.66 16.05 0.73
N PRO A 3 -15.09 16.37 -0.51
CA PRO A 3 -14.56 15.73 -1.72
C PRO A 3 -13.07 16.05 -1.98
N ARG A 4 -12.52 17.07 -1.33
CA ARG A 4 -11.11 17.47 -1.45
C ARG A 4 -10.20 16.76 -0.45
N ALA A 5 -10.77 16.04 0.53
CA ALA A 5 -10.02 15.37 1.59
C ALA A 5 -8.90 14.45 1.07
N PRO A 6 -9.12 13.52 0.11
CA PRO A 6 -8.06 12.63 -0.34
C PRO A 6 -6.90 13.37 -1.02
N LYS A 7 -7.17 14.46 -1.74
CA LYS A 7 -6.12 15.30 -2.34
C LYS A 7 -5.29 16.03 -1.29
N ILE A 8 -5.95 16.65 -0.31
CA ILE A 8 -5.25 17.35 0.77
C ILE A 8 -4.38 16.35 1.55
N ALA A 9 -4.92 15.17 1.84
CA ALA A 9 -4.20 14.10 2.51
C ALA A 9 -3.01 13.58 1.68
N GLY A 10 -3.18 13.39 0.36
CA GLY A 10 -2.09 12.99 -0.53
C GLY A 10 -0.96 14.02 -0.60
N ILE A 11 -1.30 15.31 -0.66
CA ILE A 11 -0.31 16.40 -0.60
C ILE A 11 0.41 16.41 0.75
N ALA A 12 -0.34 16.34 1.85
CA ALA A 12 0.23 16.34 3.20
C ALA A 12 1.17 15.15 3.40
N PHE A 13 0.76 13.95 2.98
CA PHE A 13 1.62 12.76 3.00
C PHE A 13 2.91 13.00 2.21
N ALA A 14 2.80 13.40 0.94
CA ALA A 14 3.97 13.53 0.07
C ALA A 14 4.98 14.53 0.62
N VAL A 15 4.53 15.69 1.11
CA VAL A 15 5.40 16.71 1.70
C VAL A 15 6.05 16.21 2.98
N LEU A 16 5.28 15.68 3.93
CA LEU A 16 5.79 15.24 5.22
C LEU A 16 6.74 14.04 5.07
N TYR A 17 6.35 13.05 4.27
CA TYR A 17 7.13 11.86 3.99
C TYR A 17 8.44 12.21 3.26
N ALA A 18 8.37 12.97 2.16
CA ALA A 18 9.56 13.34 1.41
C ALA A 18 10.52 14.17 2.27
N THR A 19 10.00 15.08 3.10
CA THR A 19 10.85 15.86 4.02
C THR A 19 11.53 14.92 5.03
N ALA A 20 10.80 13.97 5.62
CA ALA A 20 11.35 13.07 6.62
C ALA A 20 12.32 12.01 6.08
N VAL A 21 12.11 11.53 4.84
CA VAL A 21 12.88 10.42 4.26
C VAL A 21 14.02 10.90 3.36
N LEU A 22 13.85 12.03 2.68
CA LEU A 22 14.80 12.52 1.68
C LEU A 22 15.57 13.76 2.17
N VAL A 23 14.89 14.70 2.84
CA VAL A 23 15.49 16.01 3.16
C VAL A 23 16.23 15.98 4.49
N LEU A 24 15.58 15.56 5.58
CA LEU A 24 16.18 15.59 6.91
C LEU A 24 17.40 14.65 7.05
N PRO A 25 17.41 13.43 6.48
CA PRO A 25 18.60 12.58 6.52
C PRO A 25 19.80 13.11 5.74
N ALA A 26 19.58 14.03 4.79
CA ALA A 26 20.65 14.65 4.00
C ALA A 26 21.34 15.81 4.76
N LEU A 27 20.83 16.20 5.93
CA LEU A 27 21.45 17.25 6.74
C LEU A 27 22.71 16.71 7.45
N PRO A 28 23.84 17.44 7.41
CA PRO A 28 25.05 17.02 8.09
C PRO A 28 24.91 17.14 9.61
N GLY A 29 25.25 16.08 10.35
CA GLY A 29 25.30 16.08 11.81
C GLY A 29 23.97 16.39 12.50
N PRO A 30 22.90 15.61 12.25
CA PRO A 30 21.59 15.89 12.84
C PRO A 30 21.67 15.81 14.36
N ASP A 31 21.32 16.91 15.03
CA ASP A 31 21.13 16.89 16.48
C ASP A 31 19.84 16.12 16.85
N ALA A 32 19.67 15.82 18.13
CA ALA A 32 18.51 15.07 18.62
C ALA A 32 17.17 15.77 18.32
N GLY A 33 17.16 17.10 18.11
CA GLY A 33 15.98 17.85 17.70
C GLY A 33 15.55 17.49 16.28
N VAL A 34 16.47 17.46 15.33
CA VAL A 34 16.21 17.06 13.94
C VAL A 34 15.65 15.64 13.87
N VAL A 35 16.24 14.71 14.61
CA VAL A 35 15.80 13.31 14.69
C VAL A 35 14.36 13.20 15.22
N ARG A 36 13.98 14.00 16.21
CA ARG A 36 12.60 14.04 16.73
C ARG A 36 11.62 14.64 15.72
N ILE A 37 12.01 15.68 15.00
CA ILE A 37 11.19 16.29 13.93
C ILE A 37 10.95 15.28 12.81
N GLN A 38 11.98 14.53 12.41
CA GLN A 38 11.86 13.46 11.44
C GLN A 38 10.80 12.43 11.86
N GLY A 39 10.88 11.96 13.11
CA GLY A 39 9.89 11.02 13.64
C GLY A 39 8.47 11.58 13.68
N LEU A 40 8.32 12.86 14.05
CA LEU A 40 7.03 13.55 14.05
C LEU A 40 6.44 13.66 12.64
N PHE A 41 7.26 13.99 11.65
CA PHE A 41 6.83 14.08 10.24
C PHE A 41 6.42 12.71 9.70
N LEU A 42 7.15 11.64 10.03
CA LEU A 42 6.74 10.28 9.68
C LEU A 42 5.40 9.91 10.32
N ALA A 43 5.20 10.21 11.61
CA ALA A 43 3.94 9.94 12.30
C ALA A 43 2.75 10.69 11.66
N PHE A 44 2.90 11.99 11.36
CA PHE A 44 1.86 12.75 10.67
C PHE A 44 1.66 12.30 9.23
N SER A 45 2.72 11.86 8.54
CA SER A 45 2.60 11.25 7.20
C SER A 45 1.77 9.96 7.26
N ALA A 46 1.97 9.11 8.28
CA ALA A 46 1.18 7.89 8.46
C ALA A 46 -0.31 8.21 8.65
N LEU A 47 -0.65 9.25 9.42
CA LEU A 47 -2.05 9.71 9.55
C LEU A 47 -2.61 10.21 8.22
N ALA A 48 -1.83 10.97 7.45
CA ALA A 48 -2.26 11.47 6.14
C ALA A 48 -2.48 10.31 5.14
N VAL A 49 -1.58 9.32 5.09
CA VAL A 49 -1.73 8.20 4.17
C VAL A 49 -2.92 7.32 4.54
N VAL A 50 -3.23 7.12 5.83
CA VAL A 50 -4.44 6.39 6.27
C VAL A 50 -5.70 7.00 5.67
N VAL A 51 -5.79 8.33 5.57
CA VAL A 51 -6.94 8.99 4.92
C VAL A 51 -6.98 8.65 3.43
N VAL A 52 -5.85 8.72 2.71
CA VAL A 52 -5.78 8.34 1.29
C VAL A 52 -6.20 6.88 1.08
N LEU A 53 -5.67 5.98 1.92
CA LEU A 53 -5.96 4.55 1.86
C LEU A 53 -7.42 4.24 2.15
N ALA A 54 -8.04 4.92 3.13
CA ALA A 54 -9.47 4.76 3.42
C ALA A 54 -10.33 5.14 2.21
N PHE A 55 -10.07 6.30 1.58
CA PHE A 55 -10.79 6.72 0.39
C PHE A 55 -10.53 5.81 -0.82
N ALA A 56 -9.31 5.30 -0.97
CA ALA A 56 -8.98 4.32 -2.00
C ALA A 56 -9.74 3.01 -1.78
N ARG A 57 -9.78 2.52 -0.54
CA ARG A 57 -10.48 1.29 -0.19
C ARG A 57 -11.96 1.33 -0.56
N ASP A 58 -12.62 2.47 -0.38
CA ASP A 58 -14.03 2.66 -0.76
C ASP A 58 -14.28 2.56 -2.27
N ARG A 59 -13.25 2.68 -3.11
CA ARG A 59 -13.34 2.53 -4.57
C ARG A 59 -13.07 1.10 -5.05
N LEU A 60 -12.59 0.22 -4.17
CA LEU A 60 -12.22 -1.14 -4.52
C LEU A 60 -13.32 -2.12 -4.18
N VAL A 61 -13.62 -3.01 -5.12
CA VAL A 61 -14.62 -4.08 -4.98
C VAL A 61 -13.96 -5.46 -5.18
N GLY A 62 -14.59 -6.49 -4.62
CA GLY A 62 -14.16 -7.88 -4.81
C GLY A 62 -12.83 -8.26 -4.13
N PRO A 63 -12.19 -9.37 -4.55
CA PRO A 63 -10.97 -9.90 -3.94
C PRO A 63 -9.79 -8.91 -3.83
N PRO A 64 -9.48 -8.06 -4.82
CA PRO A 64 -8.38 -7.09 -4.72
C PRO A 64 -8.50 -6.14 -3.54
N SER A 65 -9.73 -5.87 -3.08
CA SER A 65 -9.99 -4.98 -1.97
C SER A 65 -9.52 -5.53 -0.61
N HIS A 66 -9.48 -6.86 -0.46
CA HIS A 66 -8.92 -7.52 0.73
C HIS A 66 -7.39 -7.43 0.73
N LEU A 67 -6.76 -7.68 -0.42
CA LEU A 67 -5.30 -7.52 -0.58
C LEU A 67 -4.87 -6.09 -0.29
N PHE A 68 -5.62 -5.10 -0.81
CA PHE A 68 -5.39 -3.70 -0.54
C PHE A 68 -5.47 -3.39 0.97
N THR A 69 -6.43 -3.96 1.68
CA THR A 69 -6.61 -3.73 3.11
C THR A 69 -5.43 -4.30 3.92
N LEU A 70 -4.99 -5.52 3.58
CA LEU A 70 -3.82 -6.14 4.19
C LEU A 70 -2.55 -5.33 3.91
N GLY A 71 -2.33 -4.96 2.65
CA GLY A 71 -1.20 -4.12 2.23
C GLY A 71 -1.20 -2.76 2.93
N SER A 72 -2.36 -2.12 3.05
CA SER A 72 -2.53 -0.85 3.76
C SER A 72 -2.14 -0.96 5.24
N ALA A 73 -2.58 -2.02 5.92
CA ALA A 73 -2.25 -2.25 7.32
C ALA A 73 -0.74 -2.47 7.50
N LEU A 74 -0.12 -3.30 6.66
CA LEU A 74 1.32 -3.55 6.67
C LEU A 74 2.13 -2.27 6.40
N LEU A 75 1.72 -1.48 5.41
CA LEU A 75 2.36 -0.22 5.05
C LEU A 75 2.34 0.77 6.22
N VAL A 76 1.17 0.97 6.84
CA VAL A 76 1.04 1.91 7.98
C VAL A 76 1.86 1.43 9.18
N ALA A 77 1.79 0.13 9.50
CA ALA A 77 2.59 -0.47 10.56
C ALA A 77 4.09 -0.25 10.30
N GLN A 78 4.53 -0.44 9.06
CA GLN A 78 5.90 -0.14 8.66
C GLN A 78 6.27 1.32 8.90
N VAL A 79 5.49 2.29 8.41
CA VAL A 79 5.87 3.71 8.50
C VAL A 79 6.04 4.10 9.97
N CYS A 80 5.17 3.57 10.84
CA CYS A 80 5.24 3.77 12.29
C CYS A 80 6.46 3.10 12.94
N LEU A 81 6.86 1.91 12.48
CA LEU A 81 7.98 1.15 13.08
C LEU A 81 9.34 1.59 12.54
N ALA A 82 9.41 2.10 11.31
CA ALA A 82 10.66 2.52 10.67
C ALA A 82 11.42 3.58 11.49
N VAL A 83 10.69 4.47 12.18
CA VAL A 83 11.29 5.50 13.04
C VAL A 83 12.04 4.90 14.23
N TRP A 84 11.65 3.73 14.73
CA TRP A 84 12.32 3.12 15.89
C TRP A 84 13.73 2.66 15.54
N PHE A 85 13.91 2.13 14.33
CA PHE A 85 15.20 1.64 13.86
C PHE A 85 16.08 2.75 13.29
N THR A 86 15.49 3.74 12.61
CA THR A 86 16.26 4.81 11.95
C THR A 86 16.58 5.98 12.88
N ALA A 87 15.65 6.40 13.73
CA ALA A 87 15.80 7.56 14.61
C ALA A 87 16.16 7.17 16.06
N GLY A 88 15.73 6.00 16.53
CA GLY A 88 15.98 5.53 17.90
C GLY A 88 17.47 5.53 18.30
N PRO A 89 18.36 4.87 17.54
CA PRO A 89 19.80 4.86 17.83
C PRO A 89 20.43 6.26 17.78
N ALA A 90 19.93 7.14 16.91
CA ALA A 90 20.45 8.50 16.72
C ALA A 90 20.17 9.44 17.92
N LEU A 91 19.20 9.11 18.78
CA LEU A 91 18.88 9.94 19.95
C LEU A 91 19.95 9.87 21.05
N ARG A 92 20.80 8.84 21.06
CA ARG A 92 21.84 8.62 22.07
C ARG A 92 23.15 8.11 21.44
N PRO A 93 23.84 8.98 20.67
CA PRO A 93 25.06 8.57 19.98
C PRO A 93 26.12 8.10 20.99
N GLY A 94 26.80 7.00 20.66
CA GLY A 94 27.88 6.43 21.48
C GLY A 94 27.44 5.63 22.71
N GLN A 95 26.14 5.45 22.97
CA GLN A 95 25.67 4.64 24.10
C GLN A 95 25.54 3.14 23.80
N VAL A 96 25.57 2.76 22.53
CA VAL A 96 25.57 1.35 22.09
C VAL A 96 26.94 0.97 21.54
N THR A 97 27.32 -0.29 21.72
CA THR A 97 28.54 -0.81 21.10
C THR A 97 28.40 -0.81 19.58
N VAL A 98 29.52 -0.77 18.85
CA VAL A 98 29.52 -0.85 17.38
C VAL A 98 28.82 -2.12 16.88
N GLY A 99 29.02 -3.25 17.56
CA GLY A 99 28.35 -4.51 17.22
C GLY A 99 26.84 -4.44 17.39
N THR A 100 26.36 -3.84 18.48
CA THR A 100 24.91 -3.63 18.70
C THR A 100 24.30 -2.69 17.67
N ALA A 101 24.99 -1.60 17.32
CA ALA A 101 24.51 -0.67 16.29
C ALA A 101 24.33 -1.39 14.94
N ARG A 102 25.33 -2.15 14.50
CA ARG A 102 25.24 -2.94 13.26
C ARG A 102 24.12 -3.97 13.29
N ALA A 103 23.93 -4.67 14.41
CA ALA A 103 22.83 -5.63 14.53
C ALA A 103 21.45 -4.96 14.42
N LEU A 104 21.29 -3.75 14.98
CA LEU A 104 20.05 -2.97 14.82
C LEU A 104 19.86 -2.50 13.38
N ASP A 105 20.94 -2.09 12.70
CA ASP A 105 20.91 -1.73 11.28
C ASP A 105 20.51 -2.93 10.41
N ASP A 106 21.07 -4.12 10.67
CA ASP A 106 20.75 -5.36 9.96
C ASP A 106 19.28 -5.78 10.16
N ILE A 107 18.76 -5.68 11.39
CA ILE A 107 17.33 -5.92 11.68
C ILE A 107 16.45 -4.90 10.94
N GLY A 108 16.83 -3.63 10.96
CA GLY A 108 16.14 -2.57 10.23
C GLY A 108 16.14 -2.81 8.72
N ALA A 109 17.25 -3.30 8.16
CA ALA A 109 17.38 -3.64 6.75
C ALA A 109 16.44 -4.78 6.33
N MET A 110 16.25 -5.78 7.19
CA MET A 110 15.30 -6.88 6.95
C MET A 110 13.83 -6.45 6.95
N TRP A 111 13.53 -5.22 7.37
CA TRP A 111 12.20 -4.64 7.29
C TRP A 111 11.80 -4.23 5.86
N LEU A 112 12.77 -3.96 4.99
CA LEU A 112 12.54 -3.45 3.63
C LEU A 112 11.85 -4.44 2.68
N PRO A 113 12.14 -5.75 2.69
CA PRO A 113 11.35 -6.73 1.95
C PRO A 113 9.84 -6.65 2.26
N VAL A 114 9.49 -6.47 3.54
CA VAL A 114 8.10 -6.35 3.99
C VAL A 114 7.47 -5.08 3.42
N ALA A 115 8.25 -3.99 3.34
CA ALA A 115 7.83 -2.74 2.73
C ALA A 115 7.43 -2.89 1.28
N THR A 116 8.31 -3.53 0.51
CA THR A 116 8.12 -3.78 -0.91
C THR A 116 6.84 -4.58 -1.14
N ILE A 117 6.62 -5.63 -0.36
CA ILE A 117 5.39 -6.44 -0.43
C ILE A 117 4.16 -5.60 -0.08
N ALA A 118 4.21 -4.78 0.98
CA ALA A 118 3.10 -3.91 1.35
C ALA A 118 2.74 -2.93 0.23
N ASN A 119 3.73 -2.29 -0.40
CA ASN A 119 3.54 -1.40 -1.53
C ASN A 119 2.93 -2.12 -2.73
N ILE A 120 3.37 -3.34 -3.06
CA ILE A 120 2.79 -4.15 -4.13
C ILE A 120 1.32 -4.50 -3.85
N LEU A 121 1.02 -4.91 -2.61
CA LEU A 121 -0.34 -5.23 -2.17
C LEU A 121 -1.28 -4.03 -2.19
N VAL A 122 -0.75 -2.81 -2.13
CA VAL A 122 -1.51 -1.57 -2.32
C VAL A 122 -1.61 -1.20 -3.80
N ALA A 123 -0.51 -1.26 -4.54
CA ALA A 123 -0.43 -0.75 -5.92
C ALA A 123 -1.18 -1.64 -6.93
N ILE A 124 -1.10 -2.96 -6.81
CA ILE A 124 -1.75 -3.88 -7.74
C ILE A 124 -3.28 -3.72 -7.73
N PRO A 125 -3.98 -3.70 -6.58
CA PRO A 125 -5.42 -3.44 -6.57
C PRO A 125 -5.82 -2.10 -7.21
N ILE A 126 -5.01 -1.05 -7.02
CA ILE A 126 -5.23 0.25 -7.67
C ILE A 126 -5.05 0.15 -9.19
N LEU A 127 -4.02 -0.54 -9.65
CA LEU A 127 -3.78 -0.81 -11.07
C LEU A 127 -4.96 -1.55 -11.71
N LEU A 128 -5.41 -2.65 -11.08
CA LEU A 128 -6.55 -3.43 -11.58
C LEU A 128 -7.83 -2.60 -11.61
N SER A 129 -8.11 -1.86 -10.53
CA SER A 129 -9.27 -0.98 -10.44
C SER A 129 -9.26 0.13 -11.51
N ALA A 130 -8.10 0.69 -11.84
CA ALA A 130 -7.96 1.65 -12.94
C ALA A 130 -8.17 1.02 -14.32
N ASN A 131 -7.73 -0.24 -14.51
CA ASN A 131 -7.98 -0.98 -15.75
C ASN A 131 -9.46 -1.31 -15.96
N ASP A 132 -10.19 -1.57 -14.87
CA ASP A 132 -11.64 -1.80 -14.87
C ASP A 132 -12.45 -0.50 -15.01
N GLY A 133 -11.79 0.65 -15.09
CA GLY A 133 -12.45 1.96 -15.30
C GLY A 133 -12.99 2.62 -14.03
N HIS A 134 -12.74 2.05 -12.84
CA HIS A 134 -13.17 2.64 -11.56
C HIS A 134 -12.27 3.81 -11.09
N LEU A 135 -11.08 3.93 -11.67
CA LEU A 135 -10.13 5.02 -11.45
C LEU A 135 -9.63 5.57 -12.80
N PRO A 136 -9.10 6.81 -12.86
CA PRO A 136 -8.52 7.37 -14.08
C PRO A 136 -7.41 6.47 -14.66
N ARG A 137 -7.40 6.25 -15.98
CA ARG A 137 -6.44 5.35 -16.65
C ARG A 137 -4.97 5.72 -16.41
N TRP A 138 -4.67 7.02 -16.30
CA TRP A 138 -3.32 7.49 -15.98
C TRP A 138 -2.84 7.02 -14.60
N MET A 139 -3.76 6.84 -13.63
CA MET A 139 -3.45 6.29 -12.31
C MET A 139 -3.05 4.82 -12.42
N GLY A 140 -3.65 4.08 -13.36
CA GLY A 140 -3.21 2.73 -13.71
C GLY A 140 -1.75 2.72 -14.16
N THR A 141 -1.34 3.62 -15.05
CA THR A 141 0.07 3.75 -15.46
C THR A 141 0.99 4.06 -14.28
N VAL A 142 0.61 5.01 -13.41
CA VAL A 142 1.39 5.35 -12.21
C VAL A 142 1.52 4.13 -11.28
N ALA A 143 0.44 3.39 -11.04
CA ALA A 143 0.45 2.19 -10.22
C ALA A 143 1.28 1.05 -10.83
N ALA A 144 1.27 0.90 -12.15
CA ALA A 144 2.12 -0.05 -12.85
C ALA A 144 3.61 0.29 -12.72
N VAL A 145 3.99 1.56 -12.97
CA VAL A 145 5.37 2.03 -12.80
C VAL A 145 5.84 1.82 -11.36
N PHE A 146 5.00 2.19 -10.39
CA PHE A 146 5.33 1.97 -8.98
C PHE A 146 5.49 0.47 -8.66
N THR A 147 4.56 -0.38 -9.11
CA THR A 147 4.67 -1.84 -8.90
C THR A 147 5.94 -2.42 -9.52
N VAL A 148 6.31 -2.01 -10.74
CA VAL A 148 7.53 -2.48 -11.41
C VAL A 148 8.77 -2.06 -10.62
N GLU A 149 8.82 -0.82 -10.13
CA GLU A 149 9.94 -0.39 -9.30
C GLU A 149 10.01 -1.16 -7.98
N GLN A 150 8.88 -1.47 -7.33
CA GLN A 150 8.87 -2.33 -6.14
C GLN A 150 9.33 -3.77 -6.47
N LEU A 151 9.01 -4.30 -7.66
CA LEU A 151 9.55 -5.60 -8.09
C LEU A 151 11.06 -5.54 -8.32
N ILE A 152 11.56 -4.46 -8.92
CA ILE A 152 13.00 -4.22 -9.08
C ILE A 152 13.67 -4.07 -7.72
N GLU A 153 13.07 -3.32 -6.80
CA GLU A 153 13.52 -3.15 -5.41
C GLU A 153 13.73 -4.48 -4.69
N THR A 154 12.99 -5.53 -5.06
CA THR A 154 13.18 -6.88 -4.50
C THR A 154 14.60 -7.43 -4.76
N ILE A 155 15.26 -7.03 -5.85
CA ILE A 155 16.66 -7.42 -6.11
C ILE A 155 17.62 -6.79 -5.11
N THR A 156 17.26 -5.66 -4.50
CA THR A 156 18.12 -4.98 -3.52
C THR A 156 18.26 -5.76 -2.22
N ILE A 157 17.33 -6.68 -1.96
CA ILE A 157 17.37 -7.59 -0.81
C ILE A 157 18.65 -8.45 -0.84
N ILE A 158 19.16 -8.76 -2.04
CA ILE A 158 20.32 -9.65 -2.25
C ILE A 158 21.60 -8.84 -2.52
N GLY A 159 21.51 -7.50 -2.56
CA GLY A 159 22.66 -6.63 -2.84
C GLY A 159 23.74 -6.70 -1.76
N PRO A 160 25.04 -6.69 -2.11
CA PRO A 160 26.13 -6.62 -1.13
C PRO A 160 26.00 -5.39 -0.23
N ALA A 161 26.38 -5.53 1.05
CA ALA A 161 26.34 -4.43 2.02
C ALA A 161 27.09 -3.19 1.52
N GLY A 162 26.47 -2.01 1.62
CA GLY A 162 27.04 -0.74 1.19
C GLY A 162 27.02 -0.48 -0.33
N SER A 163 26.44 -1.37 -1.13
CA SER A 163 26.23 -1.14 -2.56
C SER A 163 25.01 -0.25 -2.84
N PHE A 164 24.90 0.30 -4.06
CA PHE A 164 23.73 1.08 -4.48
C PHE A 164 22.42 0.30 -4.33
N ILE A 165 22.50 -1.02 -4.59
CA ILE A 165 21.41 -1.98 -4.49
C ILE A 165 21.41 -2.71 -3.15
N SER A 166 22.13 -2.26 -2.11
CA SER A 166 22.01 -2.90 -0.80
C SER A 166 20.61 -2.63 -0.23
N PRO A 167 20.09 -3.49 0.65
CA PRO A 167 18.83 -3.17 1.33
C PRO A 167 18.98 -1.84 2.06
N GLY A 168 18.14 -0.86 1.71
CA GLY A 168 18.13 0.46 2.35
C GLY A 168 19.23 1.39 1.85
N GLY A 169 19.91 0.99 0.77
CA GLY A 169 20.91 1.80 0.09
C GLY A 169 20.31 3.01 -0.63
N PRO A 170 21.15 3.79 -1.32
CA PRO A 170 20.74 5.00 -2.01
C PRO A 170 19.62 4.81 -3.03
N MET A 171 19.51 3.63 -3.67
CA MET A 171 18.42 3.35 -4.60
C MET A 171 17.07 3.40 -3.88
N ASN A 172 16.92 2.61 -2.82
CA ASN A 172 15.71 2.49 -2.01
C ASN A 172 15.32 3.86 -1.44
N GLN A 173 16.30 4.61 -0.92
CA GLN A 173 16.06 5.91 -0.32
C GLN A 173 15.63 6.95 -1.36
N TYR A 174 16.42 7.16 -2.42
CA TYR A 174 16.15 8.24 -3.37
C TYR A 174 15.07 7.87 -4.40
N LEU A 175 15.17 6.71 -5.04
CA LEU A 175 14.21 6.27 -6.05
C LEU A 175 12.91 5.81 -5.37
N GLY A 176 13.01 4.82 -4.47
CA GLY A 176 11.85 4.24 -3.78
C GLY A 176 11.12 5.26 -2.91
N GLY A 177 11.86 6.08 -2.14
CA GLY A 177 11.26 7.16 -1.35
C GLY A 177 10.56 8.21 -2.19
N THR A 178 11.16 8.66 -3.29
CA THR A 178 10.54 9.64 -4.20
C THR A 178 9.29 9.06 -4.88
N LEU A 179 9.37 7.83 -5.38
CA LEU A 179 8.24 7.18 -6.03
C LEU A 179 7.10 6.89 -5.06
N THR A 180 7.40 6.52 -3.81
CA THR A 180 6.38 6.35 -2.76
C THR A 180 5.63 7.67 -2.53
N ALA A 181 6.35 8.79 -2.38
CA ALA A 181 5.73 10.11 -2.23
C ALA A 181 4.87 10.48 -3.46
N ALA A 182 5.38 10.25 -4.66
CA ALA A 182 4.69 10.55 -5.91
C ALA A 182 3.43 9.69 -6.10
N PHE A 183 3.49 8.39 -5.78
CA PHE A 183 2.38 7.46 -5.92
C PHE A 183 1.20 7.87 -5.04
N PHE A 184 1.43 8.13 -3.75
CA PHE A 184 0.34 8.51 -2.84
C PHE A 184 -0.19 9.93 -3.09
N LEU A 185 0.66 10.85 -3.58
CA LEU A 185 0.20 12.15 -4.10
C LEU A 185 -0.77 11.95 -5.27
N ALA A 186 -0.34 11.18 -6.28
CA ALA A 186 -1.12 10.86 -7.46
C ALA A 186 -2.45 10.18 -7.09
N LEU A 187 -2.42 9.21 -6.18
CA LEU A 187 -3.62 8.52 -5.71
C LEU A 187 -4.59 9.48 -5.02
N GLY A 188 -4.10 10.36 -4.14
CA GLY A 188 -4.93 11.39 -3.51
C GLY A 188 -5.61 12.32 -4.52
N ILE A 189 -4.90 12.69 -5.59
CA ILE A 189 -5.44 13.49 -6.71
C ILE A 189 -6.51 12.68 -7.47
N ALA A 190 -6.21 11.43 -7.85
CA ALA A 190 -7.09 10.56 -8.63
C ALA A 190 -8.41 10.25 -7.92
N LEU A 191 -8.42 10.23 -6.59
CA LEU A 191 -9.62 9.97 -5.78
C LEU A 191 -10.57 11.17 -5.68
N THR A 192 -10.13 12.37 -6.08
CA THR A 192 -10.97 13.57 -6.05
C THR A 192 -11.98 13.54 -7.21
N PRO A 193 -13.30 13.67 -6.94
CA PRO A 193 -14.30 13.72 -7.99
C PRO A 193 -14.01 14.85 -8.99
N GLN A 194 -14.03 14.55 -10.29
CA GLN A 194 -13.97 15.58 -11.31
C GLN A 194 -15.36 16.20 -11.45
N HIS A 195 -15.48 17.49 -11.20
CA HIS A 195 -16.68 18.24 -11.60
C HIS A 195 -16.62 18.36 -13.11
N VAL A 196 -17.37 17.51 -13.82
CA VAL A 196 -17.64 17.73 -15.24
C VAL A 196 -18.42 19.05 -15.29
N VAL A 197 -17.81 20.09 -15.83
CA VAL A 197 -18.53 21.31 -16.20
C VAL A 197 -19.53 20.85 -17.26
N ALA A 198 -20.79 20.70 -16.86
CA ALA A 198 -21.85 20.33 -17.78
C ALA A 198 -21.82 21.35 -18.93
N GLU A 199 -21.51 20.86 -20.13
CA GLU A 199 -21.61 21.64 -21.34
C GLU A 199 -23.04 22.17 -21.39
N LYS A 200 -23.17 23.50 -21.40
CA LYS A 200 -24.46 24.19 -21.41
C LYS A 200 -25.24 23.66 -22.62
N PRO A 201 -26.45 23.09 -22.47
CA PRO A 201 -27.20 22.58 -23.61
C PRO A 201 -27.34 23.70 -24.63
N VAL A 202 -26.85 23.47 -25.84
CA VAL A 202 -27.14 24.32 -26.99
C VAL A 202 -28.66 24.31 -27.13
N ALA A 203 -29.29 25.47 -26.89
CA ALA A 203 -30.72 25.63 -27.06
C ALA A 203 -31.05 25.31 -28.52
N VAL A 204 -31.69 24.16 -28.75
CA VAL A 204 -32.30 23.83 -30.03
C VAL A 204 -33.42 24.84 -30.23
N GLY A 205 -33.26 25.68 -31.26
CA GLY A 205 -34.25 26.67 -31.65
C GLY A 205 -35.60 26.00 -31.92
N ASN A 206 -36.63 26.52 -31.27
CA ASN A 206 -38.02 26.30 -31.60
C ASN A 206 -38.27 26.74 -33.06
N GLU A 207 -38.63 25.80 -33.94
CA GLU A 207 -39.52 26.11 -35.05
C GLU A 207 -40.82 25.33 -34.86
N THR A 208 -41.84 26.13 -34.56
CA THR A 208 -43.24 25.77 -34.50
C THR A 208 -43.76 25.45 -35.89
N SER A 209 -44.36 24.28 -36.08
CA SER A 209 -45.39 24.08 -37.10
C SER A 209 -46.43 23.09 -36.59
N THR A 210 -47.61 23.65 -36.40
CA THR A 210 -48.87 23.02 -36.00
C THR A 210 -49.51 22.39 -37.24
N GLU A 211 -49.94 21.13 -37.20
CA GLU A 211 -51.16 20.73 -37.92
C GLU A 211 -51.76 19.41 -37.39
N THR A 212 -53.08 19.36 -37.53
CA THR A 212 -54.11 18.62 -36.80
C THR A 212 -54.60 17.34 -37.50
N GLY A 213 -54.82 16.26 -36.72
CA GLY A 213 -56.00 15.37 -36.82
C GLY A 213 -56.00 14.22 -37.86
N PRO A 214 -57.02 13.32 -37.83
CA PRO A 214 -57.00 12.06 -37.06
C PRO A 214 -57.42 10.81 -37.90
N GLU A 215 -57.70 9.68 -37.21
CA GLU A 215 -58.38 8.42 -37.64
C GLU A 215 -57.48 7.21 -37.98
N THR A 216 -57.80 5.92 -37.76
CA THR A 216 -58.71 5.11 -36.91
C THR A 216 -58.28 3.64 -37.13
N SER A 217 -58.62 2.74 -36.21
CA SER A 217 -59.02 1.33 -36.46
C SER A 217 -58.04 0.16 -36.23
N THR A 218 -58.30 -0.54 -35.12
CA THR A 218 -58.59 -1.99 -34.97
C THR A 218 -57.67 -3.07 -35.55
N GLY A 219 -57.30 -4.04 -34.69
CA GLY A 219 -56.85 -5.38 -35.10
C GLY A 219 -56.55 -6.31 -33.92
N THR A 220 -57.48 -7.23 -33.66
CA THR A 220 -57.57 -8.28 -32.63
C THR A 220 -56.63 -9.49 -32.83
N GLY A 221 -56.02 -9.98 -31.73
CA GLY A 221 -55.54 -11.34 -31.32
C GLY A 221 -55.09 -12.43 -32.32
N PRO A 222 -54.82 -13.70 -31.90
CA PRO A 222 -54.71 -14.26 -30.54
C PRO A 222 -53.44 -15.13 -30.27
N GLU A 223 -53.29 -15.57 -29.01
CA GLU A 223 -52.78 -16.85 -28.45
C GLU A 223 -51.57 -17.59 -29.08
N SER A 224 -50.60 -18.00 -28.24
CA SER A 224 -50.42 -19.44 -27.89
C SER A 224 -49.25 -19.68 -26.92
N ASP A 225 -49.50 -20.62 -26.02
CA ASP A 225 -48.67 -21.19 -24.95
C ASP A 225 -47.33 -21.80 -25.38
N THR A 226 -46.36 -21.87 -24.45
CA THR A 226 -45.65 -23.15 -24.18
C THR A 226 -45.03 -23.15 -22.77
N GLU A 227 -45.29 -24.25 -22.05
CA GLU A 227 -44.78 -24.68 -20.75
C GLU A 227 -43.35 -25.27 -20.82
N ASP A 228 -42.82 -25.62 -19.64
CA ASP A 228 -41.75 -26.58 -19.32
C ASP A 228 -40.27 -26.18 -19.59
N GLU A 229 -39.28 -26.45 -18.73
CA GLU A 229 -39.15 -27.27 -17.52
C GLU A 229 -37.89 -26.81 -16.72
N PRO A 230 -37.71 -27.21 -15.45
CA PRO A 230 -36.53 -26.91 -14.63
C PRO A 230 -35.52 -28.08 -14.60
N GLY A 231 -34.25 -27.82 -14.90
CA GLY A 231 -33.18 -28.80 -14.78
C GLY A 231 -31.90 -28.21 -14.19
N ALA A 232 -31.67 -28.40 -12.89
CA ALA A 232 -30.37 -28.17 -12.27
C ALA A 232 -30.08 -29.29 -11.27
N GLU A 233 -29.17 -30.20 -11.66
CA GLU A 233 -28.59 -31.24 -10.82
C GLU A 233 -27.71 -30.64 -9.70
N PRO A 234 -27.64 -31.31 -8.52
CA PRO A 234 -26.76 -30.92 -7.43
C PRO A 234 -25.41 -31.64 -7.50
N GLY A 235 -24.33 -30.88 -7.72
CA GLY A 235 -22.96 -31.38 -7.75
C GLY A 235 -22.07 -30.86 -6.62
N ALA A 236 -21.41 -31.81 -5.95
CA ALA A 236 -20.12 -31.71 -5.25
C ALA A 236 -20.07 -31.27 -3.77
N ALA A 237 -20.07 -32.31 -2.93
CA ALA A 237 -18.96 -32.69 -2.05
C ALA A 237 -18.50 -31.71 -0.94
N ALA A 238 -19.13 -31.86 0.22
CA ALA A 238 -18.54 -31.51 1.51
C ALA A 238 -17.67 -32.68 2.02
N THR A 239 -16.34 -32.53 1.99
CA THR A 239 -15.43 -33.37 2.78
C THR A 239 -14.79 -32.52 3.86
N ARG A 240 -15.34 -32.62 5.08
CA ARG A 240 -14.72 -32.19 6.33
C ARG A 240 -13.39 -32.93 6.51
N ARG A 241 -12.29 -32.21 6.72
CA ARG A 241 -11.13 -32.74 7.46
C ARG A 241 -11.02 -31.99 8.78
N SER A 242 -11.18 -32.75 9.87
CA SER A 242 -10.91 -32.30 11.23
C SER A 242 -9.45 -32.63 11.59
N PRO A 243 -8.80 -31.83 12.46
CA PRO A 243 -7.38 -31.92 12.74
C PRO A 243 -7.10 -32.87 13.92
N GLY A 244 -6.04 -33.67 13.80
CA GLY A 244 -5.53 -34.52 14.87
C GLY A 244 -4.20 -35.10 14.45
N ASP A 245 -3.11 -34.56 15.02
CA ASP A 245 -2.06 -35.34 15.69
C ASP A 245 -0.80 -34.48 15.82
N ALA A 246 -0.57 -34.03 17.06
CA ALA A 246 0.72 -33.53 17.52
C ALA A 246 1.58 -34.72 17.95
N PRO A 247 2.90 -34.70 17.71
CA PRO A 247 3.82 -35.52 18.47
C PRO A 247 4.63 -34.68 19.46
N GLY A 248 4.42 -35.01 20.74
CA GLY A 248 5.48 -35.65 21.52
C GLY A 248 6.69 -34.80 21.86
N ALA A 249 6.70 -34.34 23.11
CA ALA A 249 7.87 -33.89 23.83
C ALA A 249 8.86 -35.05 24.11
N ASP A 250 10.06 -34.62 24.48
CA ASP A 250 11.10 -35.34 25.25
C ASP A 250 12.14 -36.11 24.40
N ASP A 251 13.36 -35.57 24.33
CA ASP A 251 14.50 -36.33 24.88
C ASP A 251 15.65 -35.41 25.30
N ARG A 252 16.11 -35.66 26.52
CA ARG A 252 17.22 -35.03 27.21
C ARG A 252 18.53 -35.60 26.67
N ARG A 253 19.51 -34.76 26.32
CA ARG A 253 20.93 -35.12 26.51
C ARG A 253 21.75 -33.96 27.05
N THR A 254 21.98 -34.09 28.34
CA THR A 254 23.10 -33.62 29.16
C THR A 254 24.46 -33.70 28.46
N HIS A 255 25.27 -32.64 28.55
CA HIS A 255 26.72 -32.74 28.74
C HIS A 255 27.25 -31.53 29.54
N PRO A 256 28.36 -31.69 30.29
CA PRO A 256 28.52 -31.07 31.60
C PRO A 256 29.32 -29.76 31.62
N LEU A 257 29.06 -28.99 32.67
CA LEU A 257 29.96 -28.00 33.25
C LEU A 257 31.12 -28.69 33.98
N SER A 258 32.34 -28.29 33.68
CA SER A 258 33.54 -28.35 34.53
C SER A 258 34.46 -27.23 34.02
N ALA A 259 34.49 -26.07 34.67
CA ALA A 259 35.25 -25.73 35.88
C ALA A 259 36.76 -25.53 35.61
N THR A 260 37.16 -24.26 35.74
CA THR A 260 38.44 -23.73 36.29
C THR A 260 39.77 -24.29 35.81
N ASP A 261 40.64 -23.40 35.31
CA ASP A 261 41.89 -23.17 36.05
C ASP A 261 42.47 -21.77 35.80
N GLU A 262 42.87 -21.16 36.92
CA GLU A 262 43.64 -19.94 37.03
C GLU A 262 45.09 -20.19 36.59
N HIS A 263 45.69 -19.28 35.81
CA HIS A 263 47.10 -19.00 36.04
C HIS A 263 47.49 -17.55 35.75
N GLN A 264 48.39 -17.10 36.61
CA GLN A 264 48.82 -15.77 36.96
C GLN A 264 50.34 -15.74 36.79
N GLY A 265 50.91 -14.60 36.37
CA GLY A 265 52.36 -14.33 36.25
C GLY A 265 52.86 -14.40 34.79
N ASP A 266 53.60 -13.44 34.25
CA ASP A 266 54.27 -12.22 34.75
C ASP A 266 54.17 -11.10 33.70
#